data_AF-A0A8T4N8U2-F1
#
_entry.id   AF-A0A8T4N8U2-F1
#
_cell.length_a   1.000
_cell.length_b   1.000
_cell.length_c   1.000
_cell.angle_alpha   90.00
_cell.angle_beta   90.00
_cell.angle_gamma   90.00
#
_symmetry.space_group_name_H-M   'P 1'
#
loop_
_entity.id
_entity.type
_entity.pdbx_description
1 polymer ?
#
loop_
_entity_poly.entity_id
_entity_poly.type
_entity_poly.pdbx_seq_one_letter_code
_entity_poly.pdbx_strand_id
1 'polypeptide(L)'
;MNFDEMQHILKETEELLIKKNKMYGDGNIDEIGEEGVIIRIKEKVERLKHLLSIKEDPPEETIEDNWKDIIGYGIIGLMVKRKKWK
;
A
#
# COMPACT_ATOMS: atom_id res chain seq x y z
N MET A 1 -10.02 20.33 -4.45
CA MET A 1 -9.30 19.25 -3.75
C MET A 1 -9.30 19.60 -2.28
N ASN A 2 -9.75 18.70 -1.41
CA ASN A 2 -9.69 18.92 0.03
C ASN A 2 -8.28 18.58 0.51
N PHE A 3 -7.48 19.60 0.82
CA PHE A 3 -6.09 19.42 1.22
C PHE A 3 -5.95 18.83 2.61
N ASP A 4 -6.85 19.16 3.53
CA ASP A 4 -6.84 18.63 4.90
C ASP A 4 -7.10 17.12 4.88
N GLU A 5 -8.06 16.69 4.08
CA GLU A 5 -8.35 15.27 3.87
C GLU A 5 -7.16 14.53 3.23
N MET A 6 -6.53 15.13 2.22
CA MET A 6 -5.34 14.55 1.60
C MET A 6 -4.21 14.36 2.62
N GLN A 7 -3.98 15.33 3.51
CA GLN A 7 -2.98 15.19 4.58
C GLN A 7 -3.38 14.11 5.59
N HIS A 8 -4.67 13.98 5.91
CA HIS A 8 -5.15 12.92 6.78
C HIS A 8 -4.86 11.52 6.20
N ILE A 9 -5.22 11.29 4.93
CA ILE A 9 -4.98 10.03 4.22
C ILE A 9 -3.48 9.69 4.17
N LEU A 10 -2.62 10.67 3.92
CA LEU A 10 -1.17 10.47 3.91
C LEU A 10 -0.65 10.02 5.29
N LYS A 11 -1.14 10.63 6.36
CA LYS A 11 -0.78 10.27 7.74
C LYS A 11 -1.26 8.87 8.10
N GLU A 12 -2.50 8.51 7.77
CA GLU A 12 -3.02 7.17 8.00
C GLU A 12 -2.22 6.11 7.24
N THR A 13 -1.84 6.42 6.01
CA THR A 13 -1.01 5.52 5.19
C THR A 13 0.39 5.36 5.78
N GLU A 14 1.00 6.44 6.27
CA GLU A 14 2.28 6.38 7.00
C GLU A 14 2.18 5.48 8.24
N GLU A 15 1.16 5.67 9.07
CA GLU A 15 0.93 4.85 10.27
C GLU A 15 0.73 3.37 9.91
N LEU A 16 -0.02 3.08 8.84
CA LEU A 16 -0.20 1.73 8.31
C LEU A 16 1.12 1.10 7.85
N LEU A 17 1.93 1.84 7.09
CA LEU A 17 3.24 1.40 6.62
C LEU A 17 4.17 1.07 7.80
N ILE A 18 4.24 1.95 8.80
CA ILE A 18 5.05 1.73 10.01
C ILE A 18 4.58 0.48 10.75
N LYS A 19 3.26 0.29 10.90
CA LYS A 19 2.68 -0.89 11.53
C LYS A 19 3.04 -2.17 10.77
N LYS A 20 2.91 -2.18 9.44
CA LYS A 20 3.26 -3.33 8.59
C LYS A 20 4.75 -3.64 8.64
N ASN A 21 5.61 -2.62 8.59
CA ASN A 21 7.06 -2.81 8.65
C ASN A 21 7.49 -3.47 9.96
N LYS A 22 6.89 -3.07 11.09
CA LYS A 22 7.12 -3.70 12.39
C LYS A 22 6.70 -5.17 12.46
N MET A 23 5.68 -5.57 11.70
CA MET A 23 5.16 -6.96 11.71
C MET A 23 5.97 -7.90 10.82
N TYR A 24 6.37 -7.44 9.63
CA TYR A 24 6.97 -8.29 8.60
C TYR A 24 8.49 -8.10 8.45
N GLY A 25 9.05 -7.00 8.95
CA GLY A 25 10.43 -6.60 8.69
C GLY A 25 10.68 -6.24 7.23
N ASP A 26 11.92 -5.85 6.92
CA ASP A 26 12.29 -5.31 5.59
C ASP A 26 12.61 -6.41 4.56
N GLY A 27 12.85 -7.64 5.01
CA GLY A 27 13.39 -8.74 4.21
C GLY A 27 12.55 -9.12 2.99
N ASN A 28 11.22 -8.98 3.08
CA ASN A 28 10.32 -9.30 1.96
C ASN A 28 10.53 -8.36 0.76
N ILE A 29 10.90 -7.10 0.97
CA ILE A 29 11.11 -6.13 -0.11
C ILE A 29 12.54 -6.22 -0.65
N ASP A 30 13.52 -6.50 0.22
CA ASP A 30 14.93 -6.69 -0.17
C ASP A 30 15.13 -7.85 -1.15
N GLU A 31 14.33 -8.92 -1.03
CA GLU A 31 14.38 -10.07 -1.93
C GLU A 31 13.70 -9.82 -3.29
N ILE A 32 12.64 -9.02 -3.33
CA ILE A 32 11.77 -8.88 -4.52
C ILE A 32 12.04 -7.61 -5.35
N GLY A 33 12.65 -6.58 -4.76
CA GLY A 33 13.01 -5.33 -5.43
C GLY A 33 11.83 -4.55 -6.05
N GLU A 34 12.13 -3.68 -7.02
CA GLU A 34 11.15 -2.80 -7.69
C GLU A 34 10.05 -3.59 -8.42
N GLU A 35 10.39 -4.74 -9.01
CA GLU A 35 9.42 -5.62 -9.69
C GLU A 35 8.42 -6.24 -8.72
N GLY A 36 8.88 -6.68 -7.54
CA GLY A 36 7.99 -7.19 -6.51
C GLY A 36 6.98 -6.16 -6.03
N VAL A 37 7.39 -4.90 -5.87
CA VAL A 37 6.47 -3.80 -5.52
C VAL A 37 5.39 -3.63 -6.59
N ILE A 38 5.75 -3.70 -7.87
CA ILE A 38 4.79 -3.62 -8.99
C ILE A 38 3.79 -4.78 -8.94
N ILE A 39 4.26 -6.00 -8.66
CA ILE A 39 3.39 -7.18 -8.52
C ILE A 39 2.38 -6.98 -7.38
N ARG A 40 2.81 -6.48 -6.22
CA ARG A 40 1.91 -6.21 -5.09
C ARG A 40 0.85 -5.16 -5.41
N ILE A 41 1.24 -4.08 -6.12
CA ILE A 41 0.28 -3.08 -6.60
C ILE A 41 -0.74 -3.74 -7.52
N LYS A 42 -0.30 -4.59 -8.44
CA LYS A 42 -1.20 -5.31 -9.36
C LYS A 42 -2.19 -6.19 -8.60
N GLU A 43 -1.75 -6.94 -7.60
CA GLU A 43 -2.63 -7.76 -6.75
C GLU A 43 -3.73 -6.92 -6.10
N LYS A 44 -3.37 -5.76 -5.53
CA LYS A 44 -4.32 -4.84 -4.89
C LYS A 44 -5.29 -4.20 -5.89
N VAL A 45 -4.83 -3.88 -7.09
CA VAL A 45 -5.70 -3.37 -8.17
C VAL A 45 -6.72 -4.44 -8.59
N GLU A 46 -6.32 -5.70 -8.75
CA GLU A 46 -7.26 -6.77 -9.08
C GLU A 46 -8.24 -7.05 -7.93
N ARG A 47 -7.78 -6.96 -6.67
CA ARG A 47 -8.65 -7.05 -5.50
C ARG A 47 -9.71 -5.94 -5.48
N LEU A 48 -9.31 -4.68 -5.72
CA LEU A 48 -10.24 -3.55 -5.83
C LEU A 48 -11.28 -3.77 -6.92
N LYS A 49 -10.87 -4.20 -8.11
CA LYS A 49 -11.79 -4.50 -9.21
C LYS A 49 -12.84 -5.53 -8.79
N HIS A 50 -12.40 -6.59 -8.10
CA HIS A 50 -13.29 -7.62 -7.60
C HIS A 50 -14.31 -7.06 -6.59
N LEU A 51 -13.84 -6.39 -5.52
CA LEU A 51 -14.70 -5.81 -4.49
C LEU A 51 -15.75 -4.83 -5.07
N LEU A 52 -15.31 -3.97 -6.00
CA LEU A 52 -16.20 -3.02 -6.67
C LEU A 52 -17.22 -3.71 -7.58
N SER A 53 -16.85 -4.82 -8.22
CA SER A 53 -17.76 -5.58 -9.09
C SER A 53 -18.87 -6.29 -8.31
N ILE A 54 -18.55 -6.79 -7.11
CA ILE A 54 -19.51 -7.49 -6.24
C ILE A 54 -20.24 -6.53 -5.29
N LYS A 55 -19.77 -5.27 -5.20
CA LYS A 55 -20.29 -4.22 -4.29
C LYS A 55 -20.23 -4.63 -2.82
N GLU A 56 -19.15 -5.31 -2.44
CA GLU A 56 -18.87 -5.69 -1.05
C GLU A 56 -17.65 -4.95 -0.52
N ASP A 57 -17.67 -4.69 0.79
CA ASP A 57 -16.58 -4.01 1.50
C ASP A 57 -16.31 -4.76 2.82
N PRO A 58 -15.56 -5.87 2.76
CA PRO A 58 -15.34 -6.73 3.92
C PRO A 58 -14.43 -6.05 4.95
N PRO A 59 -14.71 -6.20 6.25
CA PRO A 59 -13.97 -5.52 7.31
C PRO A 59 -12.53 -5.99 7.48
N GLU A 60 -12.19 -7.19 6.98
CA GLU A 60 -10.82 -7.72 7.04
C GLU A 60 -9.89 -7.09 6.00
N GLU A 61 -10.44 -6.55 4.91
CA GLU A 61 -9.67 -5.91 3.83
C GLU A 61 -10.58 -5.00 3.00
N THR A 62 -10.81 -3.79 3.50
CA THR A 62 -11.75 -2.85 2.90
C THR A 62 -11.25 -2.28 1.57
N ILE A 63 -12.15 -1.69 0.79
CA ILE A 63 -11.82 -0.93 -0.42
C ILE A 63 -10.82 0.20 -0.07
N GLU A 64 -11.02 0.86 1.06
CA GLU A 64 -10.13 1.92 1.54
C GLU A 64 -8.74 1.38 1.90
N ASP A 65 -8.66 0.26 2.61
CA ASP A 65 -7.39 -0.41 2.94
C ASP A 65 -6.61 -0.77 1.68
N ASN A 66 -7.29 -1.25 0.63
CA ASN A 66 -6.65 -1.56 -0.64
C ASN A 66 -6.08 -0.31 -1.33
N TRP A 67 -6.76 0.85 -1.26
CA TRP A 67 -6.21 2.10 -1.76
C TRP A 67 -5.01 2.56 -0.96
N LYS A 68 -5.07 2.50 0.38
CA LYS A 68 -3.95 2.82 1.28
C LYS A 68 -2.75 1.90 1.01
N ASP A 69 -2.99 0.63 0.73
CA ASP A 69 -1.94 -0.33 0.33
C ASP A 69 -1.26 0.06 -0.97
N ILE A 70 -2.03 0.48 -1.99
CA ILE A 70 -1.45 0.95 -3.27
C ILE A 70 -0.60 2.21 -3.06
N ILE A 71 -1.08 3.18 -2.27
CA ILE A 71 -0.32 4.39 -1.91
C ILE A 71 0.97 3.97 -1.19
N GLY A 72 0.85 3.07 -0.21
CA GLY A 72 1.96 2.56 0.57
C GLY A 72 3.03 1.89 -0.29
N TYR A 73 2.64 0.99 -1.19
CA TYR A 73 3.56 0.36 -2.14
C TYR A 73 4.21 1.37 -3.09
N GLY A 74 3.48 2.43 -3.50
CA GLY A 74 4.06 3.53 -4.25
C GLY A 74 5.19 4.25 -3.49
N ILE A 75 4.99 4.52 -2.19
CA ILE A 75 6.01 5.11 -1.32
C ILE A 75 7.22 4.17 -1.21
N ILE A 76 6.99 2.88 -0.94
CA ILE A 76 8.06 1.86 -0.87
C ILE A 76 8.83 1.81 -2.19
N GLY A 77 8.14 1.75 -3.33
CA GLY A 77 8.77 1.74 -4.66
C GLY A 77 9.67 2.95 -4.89
N LEU A 78 9.24 4.14 -4.47
CA LEU A 78 10.08 5.35 -4.50
C LEU A 78 11.29 5.26 -3.56
N MET A 79 11.13 4.68 -2.37
CA MET A 79 12.26 4.45 -1.45
C MET A 79 13.28 3.48 -2.05
N VAL A 80 12.83 2.36 -2.62
CA VAL A 80 13.67 1.39 -3.33
C VAL A 80 14.40 2.06 -4.48
N LYS A 81 13.68 2.81 -5.33
CA LYS A 81 14.26 3.55 -6.47
C LYS A 81 15.35 4.54 -6.03
N ARG A 82 15.14 5.21 -4.90
CA ARG A 82 16.07 6.16 -4.29
C ARG A 82 17.20 5.49 -3.49
N LYS A 83 17.20 4.16 -3.39
CA LYS A 83 18.14 3.37 -2.56
C LYS A 83 18.09 3.77 -1.08
N LYS A 84 16.89 4.12 -0.59
CA LYS A 84 16.59 4.53 0.79
C LYS A 84 15.64 3.55 1.50
N TRP A 85 15.41 2.38 0.93
CA TRP A 85 14.69 1.29 1.58
C TRP A 85 15.68 0.50 2.45
N LYS A 86 15.61 0.67 3.79
CA LYS A 86 16.34 -0.03 4.86
C LYS A 86 15.73 0.29 6.21
#